data_AF-A0A662H2B4-F1
#
_entry.id   AF-A0A662H2B4-F1
#
_cell.length_a   1.000
_cell.length_b   1.000
_cell.length_c   1.000
_cell.angle_alpha   90.00
_cell.angle_beta   90.00
_cell.angle_gamma   90.00
#
_symmetry.space_group_name_H-M   'P 1'
#
loop_
_entity.id
_entity.type
_entity.pdbx_description
1 polymer ?
#
loop_
_entity_poly.entity_id
_entity_poly.type
_entity_poly.pdbx_seq_one_letter_code
_entity_poly.pdbx_strand_id
1 'polypeptide(L)'
;MRYFEEMEDTLKRIIRDEIRAKPEELERDPLGNSVYLFFLLRNRIESPEVDNLVDWMNMWINTILNEEKFSRFLDREFTSAVLGYHSLRMFHKLGVGIDINKLNQTLSKHMTNGYYFGNITYSILILLSLAEFRNMIYAFDEVLIQIKRDLESGIIFNNGRNLVFLAILLRRLDMQEELRSLVKTCFDRIVKNEVQFDDVIYYAWVLWNYREFLEERKRSTIKEFISKTLENTFSMLKEEMVNELVKEMYGKDVRAHSSKILVGTFLDLLIDFSKHTMEILNYPYIKRVLSSFGWGDICRELERALTAFEDERMSDCCHNLRTAFLTCWIKVCEKLSGRSLPLEKGKTPDIKLLIKCLKEHGFADDIIGLITRTWSYLSERVHIEKRGGEEPTEQEVRLGIQLTFAVIEYLLRSLKAR
;
A
#
# COMPACT_ATOMS: atom_id res chain seq x y z
N MET A 1 -3.33 -8.72 -12.38
CA MET A 1 -4.58 -8.08 -11.90
C MET A 1 -5.49 -9.13 -11.28
N ARG A 2 -5.87 -10.18 -12.02
CA ARG A 2 -6.76 -11.27 -11.56
C ARG A 2 -6.34 -11.97 -10.25
N TYR A 3 -5.04 -12.01 -9.93
CA TYR A 3 -4.52 -12.70 -8.75
C TYR A 3 -4.65 -11.88 -7.44
N PHE A 4 -4.33 -10.59 -7.46
CA PHE A 4 -4.52 -9.72 -6.28
C PHE A 4 -6.00 -9.40 -6.02
N GLU A 5 -6.81 -9.31 -7.08
CA GLU A 5 -8.27 -9.18 -6.96
C GLU A 5 -8.87 -10.41 -6.23
N GLU A 6 -8.46 -11.64 -6.59
CA GLU A 6 -8.90 -12.85 -5.90
C GLU A 6 -8.49 -12.85 -4.41
N MET A 7 -7.27 -12.40 -4.12
CA MET A 7 -6.80 -12.24 -2.73
C MET A 7 -7.66 -11.27 -1.95
N GLU A 8 -7.93 -10.11 -2.54
CA GLU A 8 -8.71 -9.04 -1.92
C GLU A 8 -10.14 -9.50 -1.62
N ASP A 9 -10.79 -10.13 -2.60
CA ASP A 9 -12.13 -10.68 -2.44
C ASP A 9 -12.19 -11.75 -1.35
N THR A 10 -11.16 -12.60 -1.29
CA THR A 10 -11.04 -13.63 -0.25
C THR A 10 -10.88 -13.02 1.13
N LEU A 11 -10.00 -12.04 1.31
CA LEU A 11 -9.79 -11.34 2.58
C LEU A 11 -11.05 -10.59 3.02
N LYS A 12 -11.70 -9.87 2.10
CA LYS A 12 -12.97 -9.19 2.37
C LYS A 12 -14.07 -10.18 2.79
N ARG A 13 -14.07 -11.41 2.26
CA ARG A 13 -15.01 -12.44 2.69
C ARG A 13 -14.69 -12.94 4.10
N ILE A 14 -13.43 -13.26 4.39
CA ILE A 14 -12.99 -13.68 5.74
C ILE A 14 -13.41 -12.65 6.79
N ILE A 15 -13.11 -11.37 6.55
CA ILE A 15 -13.50 -10.30 7.48
C ILE A 15 -15.01 -10.23 7.63
N ARG A 16 -15.77 -10.27 6.53
CA ARG A 16 -17.24 -10.23 6.55
C ARG A 16 -17.83 -11.38 7.38
N ASP A 17 -17.30 -12.59 7.23
CA ASP A 17 -17.77 -13.75 7.98
C ASP A 17 -17.45 -13.60 9.49
N GLU A 18 -16.29 -13.07 9.84
CA GLU A 18 -15.90 -12.82 11.24
C GLU A 18 -16.67 -11.69 11.92
N ILE A 19 -17.16 -10.69 11.19
CA ILE A 19 -17.91 -9.55 11.76
C ILE A 19 -19.44 -9.75 11.70
N ARG A 20 -19.93 -10.73 10.93
CA ARG A 20 -21.33 -11.21 10.97
C ARG A 20 -21.67 -11.97 12.26
N ALA A 21 -20.66 -12.24 13.07
CA ALA A 21 -20.75 -12.84 14.37
C ALA A 21 -21.74 -12.09 15.29
N LYS A 22 -22.34 -12.79 16.24
CA LYS A 22 -23.27 -12.17 17.20
C LYS A 22 -22.54 -11.13 18.07
N PRO A 23 -23.22 -10.14 18.67
CA PRO A 23 -22.58 -9.15 19.54
C PRO A 23 -21.68 -9.76 20.62
N GLU A 24 -22.09 -10.88 21.23
CA GLU A 24 -21.31 -11.59 22.25
C GLU A 24 -20.00 -12.19 21.72
N GLU A 25 -19.95 -12.49 20.42
CA GLU A 25 -18.74 -12.99 19.75
C GLU A 25 -17.80 -11.85 19.39
N LEU A 26 -18.34 -10.66 19.07
CA LEU A 26 -17.55 -9.45 18.86
C LEU A 26 -16.83 -9.00 20.16
N GLU A 27 -17.49 -9.17 21.31
CA GLU A 27 -16.91 -8.87 22.63
C GLU A 27 -15.73 -9.80 23.02
N ARG A 28 -15.54 -10.94 22.34
CA ARG A 28 -14.40 -11.83 22.60
C ARG A 28 -13.06 -11.27 22.11
N ASP A 29 -13.10 -10.45 21.07
CA ASP A 29 -11.93 -9.76 20.52
C ASP A 29 -12.25 -8.32 20.09
N PRO A 30 -12.52 -7.44 21.07
CA PRO A 30 -12.91 -6.07 20.77
C PRO A 30 -11.75 -5.29 20.13
N LEU A 31 -10.50 -5.58 20.53
CA LEU A 31 -9.32 -4.93 19.95
C LEU A 31 -9.13 -5.31 18.48
N GLY A 32 -9.26 -6.58 18.12
CA GLY A 32 -9.20 -7.03 16.74
C GLY A 32 -10.30 -6.40 15.89
N ASN A 33 -11.52 -6.30 16.43
CA ASN A 33 -12.64 -5.62 15.77
C ASN A 33 -12.39 -4.12 15.58
N SER A 34 -11.78 -3.43 16.55
CA SER A 34 -11.37 -2.03 16.38
C SER A 34 -10.31 -1.85 15.29
N VAL A 35 -9.37 -2.80 15.15
CA VAL A 35 -8.36 -2.76 14.10
C VAL A 35 -8.97 -3.05 12.72
N TYR A 36 -9.89 -4.02 12.62
CA TYR A 36 -10.68 -4.22 11.40
C TYR A 36 -11.42 -2.96 11.01
N LEU A 37 -12.17 -2.36 11.94
CA LEU A 37 -12.90 -1.12 11.68
C LEU A 37 -11.96 -0.01 11.19
N PHE A 38 -10.80 0.18 11.83
CA PHE A 38 -9.81 1.16 11.40
C PHE A 38 -9.40 0.98 9.94
N PHE A 39 -8.99 -0.23 9.54
CA PHE A 39 -8.53 -0.48 8.17
C PHE A 39 -9.66 -0.53 7.14
N LEU A 40 -10.84 -1.06 7.49
CA LEU A 40 -12.01 -1.06 6.62
C LEU A 40 -12.43 0.37 6.26
N LEU A 41 -12.50 1.26 7.26
CA LEU A 41 -12.86 2.66 7.04
C LEU A 41 -11.75 3.42 6.29
N ARG A 42 -10.48 3.17 6.61
CA ARG A 42 -9.33 3.73 5.89
C ARG A 42 -9.36 3.41 4.39
N ASN A 43 -9.75 2.19 4.04
CA ASN A 43 -9.89 1.74 2.64
C ASN A 43 -11.27 2.05 2.03
N ARG A 44 -12.16 2.77 2.74
CA ARG A 44 -13.52 3.10 2.29
C ARG A 44 -14.33 1.87 1.86
N ILE A 45 -14.16 0.76 2.58
CA ILE A 45 -14.90 -0.46 2.34
C ILE A 45 -16.27 -0.33 3.00
N GLU A 46 -17.32 -0.39 2.18
CA GLU A 46 -18.71 -0.28 2.62
C GLU A 46 -19.45 -1.60 2.42
N SER A 47 -20.14 -2.05 3.47
CA SER A 47 -21.10 -3.15 3.40
C SER A 47 -22.03 -3.11 4.62
N PRO A 48 -23.21 -3.77 4.56
CA PRO A 48 -24.11 -3.84 5.71
C PRO A 48 -23.43 -4.40 6.98
N GLU A 49 -22.50 -5.33 6.80
CA GLU A 49 -21.70 -5.88 7.91
C GLU A 49 -20.76 -4.85 8.53
N VAL A 50 -20.15 -3.99 7.71
CA VAL A 50 -19.30 -2.88 8.20
C VAL A 50 -20.16 -1.86 8.96
N ASP A 51 -21.36 -1.55 8.48
CA ASP A 51 -22.29 -0.66 9.19
C ASP A 51 -22.73 -1.25 10.54
N ASN A 52 -23.00 -2.56 10.60
CA ASN A 52 -23.27 -3.24 11.87
C ASN A 52 -22.06 -3.17 12.84
N LEU A 53 -20.83 -3.29 12.31
CA LEU A 53 -19.62 -3.14 13.12
C LEU A 53 -19.45 -1.70 13.63
N VAL A 54 -19.82 -0.69 12.82
CA VAL A 54 -19.86 0.72 13.23
C VAL A 54 -20.86 0.94 14.37
N ASP A 55 -22.06 0.39 14.25
CA ASP A 55 -23.11 0.50 15.28
C ASP A 55 -22.67 -0.19 16.58
N TRP A 56 -22.17 -1.43 16.48
CA TRP A 56 -21.62 -2.15 17.61
C TRP A 56 -20.46 -1.39 18.26
N MET A 57 -19.57 -0.78 17.47
CA MET A 57 -18.45 -0.01 18.01
C MET A 57 -18.93 1.24 18.76
N ASN A 58 -19.94 1.97 18.26
CA ASN A 58 -20.53 3.09 18.97
C ASN A 58 -21.12 2.65 20.32
N MET A 59 -21.85 1.53 20.35
CA MET A 59 -22.35 0.94 21.59
C MET A 59 -21.20 0.57 22.53
N TRP A 60 -20.18 -0.12 22.02
CA TRP A 60 -19.01 -0.56 22.78
C TRP A 60 -18.25 0.61 23.41
N ILE A 61 -18.02 1.68 22.64
CA ILE A 61 -17.40 2.91 23.12
C ILE A 61 -18.21 3.50 24.28
N ASN A 62 -19.53 3.57 24.17
CA ASN A 62 -20.37 4.08 25.24
C ASN A 62 -20.28 3.22 26.50
N THR A 63 -20.41 1.89 26.36
CA THR A 63 -20.32 0.93 27.47
C THR A 63 -18.98 1.02 28.21
N ILE A 64 -17.88 1.14 27.47
CA ILE A 64 -16.53 1.08 28.06
C ILE A 64 -16.05 2.45 28.55
N LEU A 65 -16.24 3.51 27.76
CA LEU A 65 -15.66 4.84 28.08
C LEU A 65 -16.62 5.76 28.84
N ASN A 66 -17.94 5.62 28.68
CA ASN A 66 -18.91 6.46 29.40
C ASN A 66 -19.51 5.74 30.61
N GLU A 67 -19.88 4.46 30.47
CA GLU A 67 -20.47 3.66 31.55
C GLU A 67 -19.41 2.97 32.43
N GLU A 68 -18.14 2.96 31.99
CA GLU A 68 -17.00 2.36 32.70
C GLU A 68 -17.23 0.88 33.09
N LYS A 69 -18.00 0.14 32.28
CA LYS A 69 -18.33 -1.28 32.50
C LYS A 69 -17.21 -2.20 31.99
N PHE A 70 -16.07 -2.14 32.67
CA PHE A 70 -14.94 -3.00 32.37
C PHE A 70 -15.11 -4.40 32.95
N SER A 71 -14.58 -5.40 32.24
CA SER A 71 -14.35 -6.73 32.79
C SER A 71 -12.94 -6.83 33.41
N ARG A 72 -12.46 -8.06 33.65
CA ARG A 72 -11.08 -8.30 34.07
C ARG A 72 -10.04 -7.95 32.99
N PHE A 73 -10.46 -7.70 31.74
CA PHE A 73 -9.60 -7.38 30.60
C PHE A 73 -9.65 -5.89 30.24
N LEU A 74 -9.66 -5.04 31.27
CA LEU A 74 -9.81 -3.60 31.17
C LEU A 74 -8.82 -2.96 30.18
N ASP A 75 -7.57 -3.42 30.16
CA ASP A 75 -6.51 -2.93 29.27
C ASP A 75 -6.89 -3.06 27.79
N ARG A 76 -7.33 -4.25 27.38
CA ARG A 76 -7.75 -4.56 26.01
C ARG A 76 -9.05 -3.85 25.64
N GLU A 77 -10.02 -3.86 26.55
CA GLU A 77 -11.33 -3.23 26.35
C GLU A 77 -11.19 -1.72 26.20
N PHE A 78 -10.43 -1.07 27.10
CA PHE A 78 -10.14 0.35 27.03
C PHE A 78 -9.41 0.71 25.73
N THR A 79 -8.32 0.00 25.42
CA THR A 79 -7.54 0.25 24.19
C THR A 79 -8.42 0.10 22.94
N SER A 80 -9.27 -0.93 22.90
CA SER A 80 -10.18 -1.16 21.78
C SER A 80 -11.21 -0.04 21.61
N ALA A 81 -11.81 0.42 22.71
CA ALA A 81 -12.81 1.49 22.67
C ALA A 81 -12.18 2.83 22.28
N VAL A 82 -10.98 3.14 22.78
CA VAL A 82 -10.26 4.36 22.41
C VAL A 82 -9.84 4.36 20.93
N LEU A 83 -9.37 3.22 20.40
CA LEU A 83 -9.08 3.07 18.97
C LEU A 83 -10.34 3.14 18.11
N GLY A 84 -11.44 2.52 18.56
CA GLY A 84 -12.74 2.59 17.90
C GLY A 84 -13.26 4.03 17.84
N TYR A 85 -13.19 4.76 18.94
CA TYR A 85 -13.54 6.17 19.03
C TYR A 85 -12.72 7.00 18.05
N HIS A 86 -11.41 6.79 18.01
CA HIS A 86 -10.56 7.47 17.04
C HIS A 86 -10.98 7.17 15.60
N SER A 87 -11.19 5.90 15.26
CA SER A 87 -11.54 5.46 13.91
C SER A 87 -12.86 6.09 13.46
N LEU A 88 -13.93 5.92 14.24
CA LEU A 88 -15.24 6.48 13.91
C LEU A 88 -15.22 8.01 13.80
N ARG A 89 -14.48 8.69 14.67
CA ARG A 89 -14.34 10.15 14.63
C ARG A 89 -13.62 10.62 13.37
N MET A 90 -12.52 9.97 13.02
CA MET A 90 -11.71 10.30 11.84
C MET A 90 -12.50 10.16 10.54
N PHE A 91 -13.44 9.21 10.47
CA PHE A 91 -14.26 8.94 9.29
C PHE A 91 -15.71 9.44 9.43
N HIS A 92 -15.98 10.36 10.37
CA HIS A 92 -17.29 11.00 10.56
C HIS A 92 -18.48 10.03 10.79
N LYS A 93 -18.22 8.88 11.42
CA LYS A 93 -19.22 7.85 11.80
C LYS A 93 -19.43 7.73 13.31
N LEU A 94 -18.89 8.67 14.09
CA LEU A 94 -19.01 8.69 15.55
C LEU A 94 -20.40 9.21 15.98
N GLY A 95 -21.14 8.39 16.71
CA GLY A 95 -22.46 8.73 17.27
C GLY A 95 -22.44 9.05 18.76
N VAL A 96 -21.30 8.88 19.44
CA VAL A 96 -21.18 9.00 20.91
C VAL A 96 -20.14 10.05 21.31
N GLY A 97 -20.48 10.88 22.30
CA GLY A 97 -19.55 11.85 22.90
C GLY A 97 -18.78 11.24 24.07
N ILE A 98 -17.49 11.57 24.19
CA ILE A 98 -16.59 11.08 25.27
C ILE A 98 -16.01 12.25 26.05
N ASP A 99 -15.97 12.13 27.37
CA ASP A 99 -15.26 13.06 28.26
C ASP A 99 -13.77 12.72 28.34
N ILE A 100 -12.94 13.54 27.69
CA ILE A 100 -11.48 13.38 27.65
C ILE A 100 -10.86 13.46 29.05
N ASN A 101 -11.44 14.20 29.99
CA ASN A 101 -10.90 14.30 31.34
C ASN A 101 -11.03 12.97 32.10
N LYS A 102 -12.16 12.28 31.95
CA LYS A 102 -12.35 10.93 32.52
C LYS A 102 -11.36 9.94 31.92
N LEU A 103 -11.19 9.99 30.61
CA LEU A 103 -10.24 9.15 29.88
C LEU A 103 -8.80 9.34 30.43
N ASN A 104 -8.38 10.60 30.63
CA ASN A 104 -7.08 10.94 31.20
C ASN A 104 -6.92 10.43 32.65
N GLN A 105 -7.96 10.50 33.48
CA GLN A 105 -7.94 9.95 34.84
C GLN A 105 -7.74 8.44 34.85
N THR A 106 -8.43 7.71 33.98
CA THR A 106 -8.29 6.25 33.86
C THR A 106 -6.89 5.88 33.39
N LEU A 107 -6.37 6.53 32.35
CA LEU A 107 -5.01 6.30 31.87
C LEU A 107 -3.95 6.53 32.94
N SER A 108 -4.08 7.63 33.70
CA SER A 108 -3.13 8.00 34.75
C SER A 108 -3.06 6.96 35.88
N LYS A 109 -4.16 6.27 36.19
CA LYS A 109 -4.21 5.20 37.21
C LYS A 109 -3.53 3.92 36.76
N HIS A 110 -3.41 3.72 35.44
CA HIS A 110 -2.91 2.47 34.85
C HIS A 110 -1.57 2.65 34.14
N MET A 111 -0.78 3.63 34.55
CA MET A 111 0.60 3.79 34.11
C MET A 111 1.52 2.80 34.83
N THR A 112 2.35 2.08 34.08
CA THR A 112 3.35 1.17 34.64
C THR A 112 4.58 1.15 33.73
N ASN A 113 5.77 1.33 34.32
CA ASN A 113 7.06 1.35 33.62
C ASN A 113 7.11 2.34 32.42
N GLY A 114 6.42 3.49 32.53
CA GLY A 114 6.37 4.49 31.45
C GLY A 114 5.42 4.15 30.29
N TYR A 115 4.55 3.14 30.44
CA TYR A 115 3.56 2.74 29.45
C TYR A 115 2.15 2.75 30.05
N TYR A 116 1.15 2.98 29.20
CA TYR A 116 -0.24 2.68 29.54
C TYR A 116 -0.42 1.16 29.64
N PHE A 117 -1.01 0.72 30.74
CA PHE A 117 -1.22 -0.70 31.08
C PHE A 117 0.05 -1.56 31.07
N GLY A 118 1.24 -0.93 31.17
CA GLY A 118 2.52 -1.64 31.07
C GLY A 118 2.77 -2.29 29.70
N ASN A 119 2.04 -1.90 28.64
CA ASN A 119 2.07 -2.56 27.34
C ASN A 119 2.42 -1.58 26.21
N ILE A 120 3.48 -1.90 25.45
CA ILE A 120 3.99 -1.07 24.34
C ILE A 120 2.94 -0.94 23.23
N THR A 121 2.34 -2.04 22.77
CA THR A 121 1.37 -2.04 21.68
C THR A 121 0.15 -1.20 22.05
N TYR A 122 -0.38 -1.37 23.26
CA TYR A 122 -1.52 -0.59 23.74
C TYR A 122 -1.16 0.89 23.88
N SER A 123 0.03 1.18 24.38
CA SER A 123 0.53 2.56 24.47
C SER A 123 0.58 3.25 23.12
N ILE A 124 1.12 2.58 22.09
CA ILE A 124 1.17 3.11 20.73
C ILE A 124 -0.24 3.38 20.19
N LEU A 125 -1.17 2.43 20.37
CA LEU A 125 -2.56 2.57 19.92
C LEU A 125 -3.31 3.70 20.64
N ILE A 126 -3.11 3.84 21.95
CA ILE A 126 -3.71 4.90 22.77
C ILE A 126 -3.15 6.25 22.36
N LEU A 127 -1.83 6.39 22.23
CA LEU A 127 -1.20 7.63 21.76
C LEU A 127 -1.68 7.99 20.35
N LEU A 128 -1.75 7.02 19.44
CA LEU A 128 -2.29 7.24 18.09
C LEU A 128 -3.70 7.80 18.15
N SER A 129 -4.55 7.20 18.98
CA SER A 129 -5.95 7.56 19.10
C SER A 129 -6.19 8.93 19.73
N LEU A 130 -5.28 9.34 20.63
CA LEU A 130 -5.38 10.57 21.41
C LEU A 130 -4.43 11.68 20.96
N ALA A 131 -3.77 11.53 19.82
CA ALA A 131 -2.76 12.49 19.34
C ALA A 131 -3.27 13.94 19.26
N GLU A 132 -4.55 14.14 18.89
CA GLU A 132 -5.18 15.46 18.84
C GLU A 132 -5.48 16.05 20.23
N PHE A 133 -5.54 15.21 21.26
CA PHE A 133 -5.76 15.60 22.64
C PHE A 133 -4.46 15.61 23.45
N ARG A 134 -3.30 15.61 22.80
CA ARG A 134 -1.97 15.56 23.43
C ARG A 134 -1.84 16.48 24.64
N ASN A 135 -2.29 17.74 24.53
CA ASN A 135 -2.20 18.73 25.60
C ASN A 135 -3.14 18.47 26.80
N MET A 136 -4.13 17.59 26.64
CA MET A 136 -5.11 17.23 27.68
C MET A 136 -4.75 15.91 28.38
N ILE A 137 -3.84 15.11 27.80
CA ILE A 137 -3.44 13.81 28.33
C ILE A 137 -2.11 13.95 29.06
N TYR A 138 -2.14 13.82 30.39
CA TYR A 138 -1.03 14.19 31.27
C TYR A 138 0.28 13.44 30.95
N ALA A 139 0.20 12.13 30.73
CA ALA A 139 1.36 11.27 30.50
C ALA A 139 1.71 11.07 29.01
N PHE A 140 1.08 11.82 28.08
CA PHE A 140 1.26 11.59 26.65
C PHE A 140 2.73 11.67 26.22
N ASP A 141 3.40 12.76 26.60
CA ASP A 141 4.80 13.00 26.22
C ASP A 141 5.77 12.03 26.91
N GLU A 142 5.49 11.66 28.17
CA GLU A 142 6.29 10.68 28.90
C GLU A 142 6.28 9.31 28.20
N VAL A 143 5.09 8.82 27.84
CA VAL A 143 4.94 7.55 27.11
C VAL A 143 5.58 7.62 25.73
N LEU A 144 5.42 8.74 25.02
CA LEU A 144 6.04 8.93 23.71
C LEU A 144 7.58 8.91 23.80
N ILE A 145 8.17 9.56 24.82
CA ILE A 145 9.61 9.53 25.07
C ILE A 145 10.09 8.10 25.32
N GLN A 146 9.33 7.31 26.10
CA GLN A 146 9.68 5.92 26.34
C GLN A 146 9.65 5.07 25.05
N ILE A 147 8.61 5.23 24.23
CA ILE A 147 8.51 4.56 22.91
C ILE A 147 9.67 4.94 21.98
N LYS A 148 10.12 6.21 22.01
CA LYS A 148 11.29 6.64 21.23
C LYS A 148 12.58 5.94 21.68
N ARG A 149 12.80 5.80 23.00
CA ARG A 149 13.94 5.04 23.53
C ARG A 149 13.90 3.57 23.12
N ASP A 150 12.70 2.98 23.08
CA ASP A 150 12.51 1.60 22.62
C ASP A 150 12.78 1.44 21.13
N LEU A 151 12.48 2.48 20.32
CA LEU A 151 12.81 2.51 18.90
C LEU A 151 14.34 2.52 18.72
N GLU A 152 15.04 3.40 19.44
CA GLU A 152 16.51 3.51 19.40
C GLU A 152 17.23 2.24 19.88
N SER A 153 16.72 1.61 20.95
CA SER A 153 17.27 0.36 21.49
C SER A 153 16.84 -0.89 20.73
N GLY A 154 15.91 -0.77 19.77
CA GLY A 154 15.44 -1.87 18.94
C GLY A 154 14.35 -2.75 19.57
N ILE A 155 13.85 -2.42 20.76
CA ILE A 155 12.79 -3.16 21.48
C ILE A 155 11.48 -3.18 20.69
N ILE A 156 11.15 -2.08 20.00
CA ILE A 156 9.93 -1.97 19.19
C ILE A 156 9.78 -3.12 18.18
N PHE A 157 10.90 -3.60 17.63
CA PHE A 157 10.93 -4.61 16.58
C PHE A 157 10.74 -6.05 17.07
N ASN A 158 10.60 -6.26 18.39
CA ASN A 158 10.31 -7.59 18.96
C ASN A 158 8.88 -8.05 18.70
N ASN A 159 8.01 -7.15 18.18
CA ASN A 159 6.63 -7.47 17.81
C ASN A 159 6.25 -6.61 16.60
N GLY A 160 6.04 -7.26 15.45
CA GLY A 160 5.74 -6.58 14.18
C GLY A 160 4.53 -5.66 14.24
N ARG A 161 3.52 -5.96 15.08
CA ARG A 161 2.31 -5.12 15.22
C ARG A 161 2.62 -3.69 15.67
N ASN A 162 3.68 -3.51 16.48
CA ASN A 162 4.10 -2.19 16.92
C ASN A 162 4.53 -1.32 15.73
N LEU A 163 5.13 -1.91 14.69
CA LEU A 163 5.72 -1.18 13.58
C LEU A 163 4.67 -0.40 12.79
N VAL A 164 3.55 -1.05 12.48
CA VAL A 164 2.46 -0.43 11.70
C VAL A 164 1.89 0.77 12.45
N PHE A 165 1.43 0.56 13.69
CA PHE A 165 0.78 1.63 14.44
C PHE A 165 1.76 2.72 14.89
N LEU A 166 3.03 2.37 15.16
CA LEU A 166 4.06 3.36 15.44
C LEU A 166 4.33 4.22 14.22
N ALA A 167 4.45 3.62 13.03
CA ALA A 167 4.69 4.38 11.81
C ALA A 167 3.52 5.37 11.53
N ILE A 168 2.28 4.93 11.72
CA ILE A 168 1.08 5.80 11.61
C ILE A 168 1.12 6.92 12.67
N LEU A 169 1.46 6.60 13.92
CA LEU A 169 1.59 7.58 15.01
C LEU A 169 2.66 8.64 14.69
N LEU A 170 3.86 8.21 14.28
CA LEU A 170 4.97 9.11 13.96
C LEU A 170 4.61 10.03 12.77
N ARG A 171 3.96 9.49 11.73
CA ARG A 171 3.44 10.31 10.63
C ARG A 171 2.42 11.34 11.10
N ARG A 172 1.50 10.95 11.98
CA ARG A 172 0.47 11.84 12.54
C ARG A 172 1.05 12.95 13.42
N LEU A 173 2.13 12.65 14.15
CA LEU A 173 2.83 13.61 15.00
C LEU A 173 3.90 14.43 14.26
N ASP A 174 4.00 14.27 12.93
CA ASP A 174 5.02 14.90 12.08
C ASP A 174 6.49 14.63 12.51
N MET A 175 6.74 13.41 13.00
CA MET A 175 8.05 12.96 13.50
C MET A 175 8.85 12.28 12.39
N GLN A 176 9.27 13.07 11.40
CA GLN A 176 9.87 12.58 10.15
C GLN A 176 11.20 11.84 10.36
N GLU A 177 12.04 12.27 11.31
CA GLU A 177 13.35 11.64 11.56
C GLU A 177 13.20 10.25 12.20
N GLU A 178 12.32 10.13 13.20
CA GLU A 178 11.99 8.85 13.83
C GLU A 178 11.33 7.90 12.83
N LEU A 179 10.42 8.39 12.00
CA LEU A 179 9.78 7.59 10.96
C LEU A 179 10.80 7.10 9.92
N ARG A 180 11.71 7.97 9.46
CA ARG A 180 12.82 7.60 8.57
C ARG A 180 13.71 6.53 9.21
N SER A 181 14.03 6.67 10.50
CA SER A 181 14.83 5.71 11.26
C SER A 181 14.15 4.34 11.35
N LEU A 182 12.84 4.32 11.64
CA LEU A 182 12.03 3.12 11.66
C LEU A 182 12.05 2.41 10.29
N VAL A 183 11.76 3.14 9.21
CA VAL A 183 11.73 2.59 7.84
C VAL A 183 13.09 2.03 7.42
N LYS A 184 14.18 2.76 7.70
CA LYS A 184 15.54 2.29 7.41
C LYS A 184 15.86 1.01 8.17
N THR A 185 15.52 0.94 9.45
CA THR A 185 15.77 -0.25 10.27
C THR A 185 14.94 -1.46 9.80
N CYS A 186 13.68 -1.24 9.40
CA CYS A 186 12.86 -2.28 8.76
C CYS A 186 13.54 -2.84 7.50
N PHE A 187 14.05 -1.95 6.63
CA PHE A 187 14.73 -2.35 5.40
C PHE A 187 16.00 -3.15 5.71
N ASP A 188 16.83 -2.67 6.64
CA ASP A 188 18.09 -3.32 7.00
C ASP A 188 17.86 -4.73 7.58
N ARG A 189 16.84 -4.92 8.43
CA ARG A 189 16.48 -6.24 8.99
C ARG A 189 15.99 -7.22 7.93
N ILE A 190 15.23 -6.76 6.94
CA ILE A 190 14.78 -7.60 5.82
C ILE A 190 15.98 -8.05 4.97
N VAL A 191 16.89 -7.14 4.64
CA VAL A 191 18.09 -7.47 3.85
C VAL A 191 18.99 -8.48 4.58
N LYS A 192 19.06 -8.41 5.91
CA LYS A 192 19.80 -9.36 6.75
C LYS A 192 19.04 -10.66 7.07
N ASN A 193 17.79 -10.78 6.63
CA ASN A 193 16.92 -11.92 6.93
C ASN A 193 16.73 -12.16 8.44
N GLU A 194 16.59 -11.07 9.21
CA GLU A 194 16.44 -11.07 10.68
C GLU A 194 14.97 -11.03 11.13
N VAL A 195 14.02 -11.05 10.18
CA VAL A 195 12.58 -10.92 10.46
C VAL A 195 11.93 -12.30 10.55
N GLN A 196 11.18 -12.55 11.63
CA GLN A 196 10.40 -13.77 11.79
C GLN A 196 9.26 -13.82 10.77
N PHE A 197 8.94 -15.02 10.28
CA PHE A 197 7.95 -15.23 9.21
C PHE A 197 6.60 -14.56 9.51
N ASP A 198 6.07 -14.73 10.72
CA ASP A 198 4.76 -14.20 11.14
C ASP A 198 4.72 -12.66 11.21
N ASP A 199 5.90 -12.01 11.28
CA ASP A 199 6.02 -10.56 11.38
C ASP A 199 6.30 -9.88 10.02
N VAL A 200 6.68 -10.65 8.99
CA VAL A 200 7.10 -10.11 7.68
C VAL A 200 6.06 -9.17 7.09
N ILE A 201 4.77 -9.48 7.25
CA ILE A 201 3.67 -8.66 6.74
C ILE A 201 3.66 -7.23 7.31
N TYR A 202 4.03 -7.06 8.59
CA TYR A 202 4.06 -5.74 9.22
C TYR A 202 5.25 -4.90 8.74
N TYR A 203 6.40 -5.55 8.50
CA TYR A 203 7.55 -4.89 7.89
C TYR A 203 7.24 -4.48 6.45
N ALA A 204 6.60 -5.38 5.68
CA ALA A 204 6.13 -5.10 4.33
C ALA A 204 5.18 -3.90 4.31
N TRP A 205 4.24 -3.84 5.24
CA TRP A 205 3.32 -2.70 5.38
C TRP A 205 4.07 -1.37 5.57
N VAL A 206 5.03 -1.32 6.50
CA VAL A 206 5.82 -0.10 6.77
C VAL A 206 6.67 0.30 5.57
N LEU A 207 7.37 -0.65 4.95
CA LEU A 207 8.22 -0.35 3.81
C LEU A 207 7.45 0.14 2.60
N TRP A 208 6.26 -0.41 2.36
CA TRP A 208 5.43 0.02 1.24
C TRP A 208 4.83 1.40 1.46
N ASN A 209 4.20 1.63 2.62
CA ASN A 209 3.51 2.88 2.94
C ASN A 209 4.46 4.07 3.09
N TYR A 210 5.72 3.83 3.44
CA TYR A 210 6.72 4.87 3.69
C TYR A 210 7.98 4.72 2.83
N ARG A 211 7.81 4.18 1.62
CA ARG A 211 8.88 3.93 0.63
C ARG A 211 9.61 5.20 0.20
N GLU A 212 9.01 6.39 0.35
CA GLU A 212 9.61 7.68 0.00
C GLU A 212 10.86 8.01 0.83
N PHE A 213 11.04 7.41 2.00
CA PHE A 213 12.25 7.59 2.82
C PHE A 213 13.44 6.74 2.35
N LEU A 214 13.23 5.86 1.37
CA LEU A 214 14.27 4.98 0.84
C LEU A 214 14.76 5.46 -0.51
N GLU A 215 16.03 5.17 -0.80
CA GLU A 215 16.64 5.50 -2.07
C GLU A 215 15.93 4.81 -3.24
N GLU A 216 15.77 5.51 -4.36
CA GLU A 216 15.04 5.01 -5.54
C GLU A 216 15.54 3.64 -6.04
N ARG A 217 16.86 3.39 -5.95
CA ARG A 217 17.48 2.11 -6.33
C ARG A 217 16.99 0.89 -5.53
N LYS A 218 16.38 1.10 -4.34
CA LYS A 218 15.86 0.03 -3.48
C LYS A 218 14.42 -0.36 -3.81
N ARG A 219 13.72 0.43 -4.65
CA ARG A 219 12.28 0.26 -4.92
C ARG A 219 11.92 -1.07 -5.57
N SER A 220 12.70 -1.52 -6.54
CA SER A 220 12.47 -2.82 -7.19
C SER A 220 12.57 -3.98 -6.20
N THR A 221 13.57 -3.93 -5.31
CA THR A 221 13.76 -4.91 -4.23
C THR A 221 12.57 -4.89 -3.26
N ILE A 222 12.11 -3.71 -2.85
CA ILE A 222 10.93 -3.58 -1.98
C ILE A 222 9.71 -4.17 -2.69
N LYS A 223 9.42 -3.79 -3.93
CA LYS A 223 8.27 -4.28 -4.69
C LYS A 223 8.26 -5.80 -4.81
N GLU A 224 9.39 -6.41 -5.13
CA GLU A 224 9.53 -7.87 -5.18
C GLU A 224 9.29 -8.51 -3.81
N PHE A 225 9.83 -7.91 -2.75
CA PHE A 225 9.61 -8.36 -1.38
C PHE A 225 8.14 -8.26 -0.96
N ILE A 226 7.45 -7.16 -1.27
CA ILE A 226 6.01 -7.01 -0.97
C ILE A 226 5.20 -8.07 -1.72
N SER A 227 5.41 -8.23 -3.04
CA SER A 227 4.69 -9.24 -3.85
C SER A 227 4.82 -10.64 -3.26
N LYS A 228 6.05 -11.07 -2.93
CA LYS A 228 6.31 -12.37 -2.30
C LYS A 228 5.67 -12.48 -0.92
N THR A 229 5.69 -11.40 -0.13
CA THR A 229 5.07 -11.39 1.20
C THR A 229 3.56 -11.57 1.10
N LEU A 230 2.89 -10.87 0.17
CA LEU A 230 1.45 -11.02 -0.07
C LEU A 230 1.11 -12.46 -0.51
N GLU A 231 1.88 -13.03 -1.43
CA GLU A 231 1.74 -14.42 -1.89
C GLU A 231 1.90 -15.45 -0.76
N ASN A 232 2.96 -15.33 0.04
CA ASN A 232 3.25 -16.25 1.13
C ASN A 232 2.22 -16.14 2.25
N THR A 233 1.85 -14.92 2.64
CA THR A 233 0.82 -14.67 3.67
C THR A 233 -0.54 -15.22 3.23
N PHE A 234 -0.90 -15.02 1.96
CA PHE A 234 -2.15 -15.56 1.42
C PHE A 234 -2.17 -17.10 1.38
N SER A 235 -1.05 -17.71 1.02
CA SER A 235 -0.92 -19.17 0.99
C SER A 235 -1.07 -19.76 2.39
N MET A 236 -0.43 -19.14 3.39
CA MET A 236 -0.59 -19.50 4.80
C MET A 236 -2.06 -19.42 5.25
N LEU A 237 -2.75 -18.32 4.92
CA LEU A 237 -4.17 -18.16 5.26
C LEU A 237 -5.05 -19.22 4.58
N LYS A 238 -4.80 -19.55 3.31
CA LYS A 238 -5.51 -20.63 2.60
C LYS A 238 -5.28 -21.99 3.28
N GLU A 239 -4.07 -22.29 3.71
CA GLU A 239 -3.75 -23.53 4.43
C GLU A 239 -4.45 -23.61 5.79
N GLU A 240 -4.51 -22.50 6.53
CA GLU A 240 -5.29 -22.42 7.78
C GLU A 240 -6.77 -22.72 7.54
N MET A 241 -7.39 -22.11 6.52
CA MET A 241 -8.79 -22.34 6.16
C MET A 241 -9.07 -23.80 5.78
N VAL A 242 -8.20 -24.44 5.01
CA VAL A 242 -8.35 -25.87 4.64
C VAL A 242 -8.23 -26.76 5.87
N ASN A 243 -7.27 -26.46 6.76
CA ASN A 243 -7.11 -27.20 8.01
C ASN A 243 -8.34 -27.06 8.92
N GLU A 244 -9.03 -25.92 8.92
CA GLU A 244 -10.28 -25.73 9.66
C GLU A 244 -11.43 -26.56 9.08
N LEU A 245 -11.64 -26.55 7.77
CA LEU A 245 -12.67 -27.40 7.13
C LEU A 245 -12.45 -28.89 7.44
N VAL A 246 -11.19 -29.34 7.46
CA VAL A 246 -10.84 -30.69 7.87
C VAL A 246 -11.11 -30.90 9.37
N LYS A 247 -10.76 -29.94 10.24
CA LYS A 247 -11.01 -30.05 11.70
C LYS A 247 -12.49 -30.02 12.08
N GLU A 248 -13.32 -29.23 11.40
CA GLU A 248 -14.79 -29.23 11.55
C GLU A 248 -15.40 -30.60 11.22
N MET A 249 -14.88 -31.28 10.19
CA MET A 249 -15.32 -32.64 9.83
C MET A 249 -14.87 -33.71 10.84
N TYR A 250 -13.77 -33.50 11.58
CA TYR A 250 -13.16 -34.51 12.46
C TYR A 250 -13.25 -34.20 13.96
N GLY A 251 -13.96 -33.13 14.37
CA GLY A 251 -14.32 -32.87 15.76
C GLY A 251 -13.12 -32.67 16.70
N LYS A 252 -12.42 -31.54 16.56
CA LYS A 252 -11.52 -31.03 17.62
C LYS A 252 -11.75 -29.55 17.85
N ASP A 253 -12.01 -29.19 19.11
CA ASP A 253 -11.78 -27.84 19.62
C ASP A 253 -10.29 -27.47 19.46
N VAL A 254 -10.01 -26.29 18.90
CA VAL A 254 -8.98 -25.31 19.29
C VAL A 254 -8.82 -24.27 18.17
N ARG A 255 -8.95 -22.99 18.55
CA ARG A 255 -8.72 -21.79 17.73
C ARG A 255 -7.28 -21.75 17.22
N ALA A 256 -7.11 -21.79 15.90
CA ALA A 256 -5.91 -21.30 15.22
C ALA A 256 -6.39 -20.32 14.14
N HIS A 257 -6.97 -19.20 14.58
CA HIS A 257 -7.35 -18.14 13.68
C HIS A 257 -6.17 -17.18 13.55
N SER A 258 -5.76 -16.87 12.32
CA SER A 258 -4.93 -15.70 12.06
C SER A 258 -5.51 -14.47 12.76
N SER A 259 -4.65 -13.70 13.43
CA SER A 259 -5.14 -12.57 14.23
C SER A 259 -5.83 -11.52 13.35
N LYS A 260 -6.92 -10.93 13.82
CA LYS A 260 -7.62 -9.83 13.11
C LYS A 260 -6.70 -8.67 12.75
N ILE A 261 -5.68 -8.42 13.58
CA ILE A 261 -4.64 -7.41 13.30
C ILE A 261 -3.84 -7.75 12.03
N LEU A 262 -3.45 -9.02 11.87
CA LEU A 262 -2.74 -9.50 10.69
C LEU A 262 -3.62 -9.37 9.44
N VAL A 263 -4.86 -9.87 9.51
CA VAL A 263 -5.78 -9.87 8.36
C VAL A 263 -6.12 -8.43 7.94
N GLY A 264 -6.37 -7.53 8.88
CA GLY A 264 -6.62 -6.12 8.60
C GLY A 264 -5.41 -5.40 7.99
N THR A 265 -4.21 -5.66 8.52
CA THR A 265 -2.95 -5.11 7.97
C THR A 265 -2.68 -5.64 6.56
N PHE A 266 -2.93 -6.93 6.32
CA PHE A 266 -2.74 -7.57 5.02
C PHE A 266 -3.70 -6.98 3.99
N LEU A 267 -4.99 -6.82 4.33
CA LEU A 267 -5.95 -6.21 3.42
C LEU A 267 -5.55 -4.78 3.03
N ASP A 268 -5.15 -3.95 4.01
CA ASP A 268 -4.72 -2.58 3.76
C ASP A 268 -3.48 -2.52 2.85
N LEU A 269 -2.47 -3.36 3.14
CA LEU A 269 -1.28 -3.46 2.28
C LEU A 269 -1.64 -3.91 0.86
N LEU A 270 -2.51 -4.91 0.72
CA LEU A 270 -2.90 -5.46 -0.58
C LEU A 270 -3.64 -4.43 -1.43
N ILE A 271 -4.58 -3.70 -0.83
CA ILE A 271 -5.33 -2.64 -1.53
C ILE A 271 -4.38 -1.53 -1.97
N ASP A 272 -3.52 -1.03 -1.06
CA ASP A 272 -2.59 0.04 -1.41
C ASP A 272 -1.55 -0.41 -2.45
N PHE A 273 -1.03 -1.63 -2.32
CA PHE A 273 -0.09 -2.20 -3.28
C PHE A 273 -0.71 -2.41 -4.65
N SER A 274 -1.91 -2.98 -4.73
CA SER A 274 -2.61 -3.22 -6.00
C SER A 274 -3.03 -1.91 -6.68
N LYS A 275 -3.39 -0.88 -5.91
CA LYS A 275 -3.64 0.46 -6.44
C LYS A 275 -2.37 1.05 -7.05
N HIS A 276 -1.25 1.05 -6.35
CA HIS A 276 -0.06 1.75 -6.84
C HIS A 276 0.81 0.91 -7.79
N THR A 277 0.60 -0.41 -7.87
CA THR A 277 1.32 -1.27 -8.81
C THR A 277 0.48 -1.61 -10.02
N MET A 278 1.05 -1.43 -11.21
CA MET A 278 0.45 -1.94 -12.44
C MET A 278 1.24 -3.14 -12.94
N GLU A 279 0.54 -4.27 -13.10
CA GLU A 279 1.12 -5.44 -13.75
C GLU A 279 1.12 -5.24 -15.27
N ILE A 280 2.29 -5.33 -15.86
CA ILE A 280 2.45 -5.21 -17.31
C ILE A 280 2.96 -6.54 -17.85
N LEU A 281 2.01 -7.37 -18.29
CA LEU A 281 2.25 -8.77 -18.69
C LEU A 281 3.35 -8.92 -19.74
N ASN A 282 3.46 -7.96 -20.66
CA ASN A 282 4.46 -7.99 -21.73
C ASN A 282 5.80 -7.36 -21.35
N TYR A 283 5.95 -6.79 -20.15
CA TYR A 283 7.19 -6.13 -19.75
C TYR A 283 8.41 -7.06 -19.70
N PRO A 284 8.33 -8.31 -19.18
CA PRO A 284 9.46 -9.25 -19.23
C PRO A 284 9.93 -9.52 -20.66
N TYR A 285 9.00 -9.63 -21.61
CA TYR A 285 9.33 -9.78 -23.03
C TYR A 285 10.06 -8.53 -23.56
N ILE A 286 9.49 -7.34 -23.34
CA ILE A 286 10.05 -6.05 -23.77
C ILE A 286 11.47 -5.89 -23.23
N LYS A 287 11.65 -6.02 -21.91
CA LYS A 287 12.94 -5.87 -21.22
C LYS A 287 14.00 -6.82 -21.82
N ARG A 288 13.65 -8.08 -22.04
CA ARG A 288 14.56 -9.06 -22.65
C ARG A 288 14.98 -8.67 -24.07
N VAL A 289 14.05 -8.22 -24.91
CA VAL A 289 14.34 -7.83 -26.30
C VAL A 289 15.16 -6.55 -26.36
N LEU A 290 14.80 -5.53 -25.58
CA LEU A 290 15.57 -4.29 -25.48
C LEU A 290 17.01 -4.56 -25.02
N SER A 291 17.21 -5.41 -24.01
CA SER A 291 18.55 -5.83 -23.57
C SER A 291 19.33 -6.54 -24.67
N SER A 292 18.69 -7.40 -25.47
CA SER A 292 19.36 -8.10 -26.59
C SER A 292 19.85 -7.15 -27.69
N PHE A 293 19.26 -5.96 -27.82
CA PHE A 293 19.69 -4.91 -28.73
C PHE A 293 20.62 -3.87 -28.09
N GLY A 294 20.92 -3.99 -26.79
CA GLY A 294 21.70 -2.99 -26.04
C GLY A 294 20.94 -1.68 -25.79
N TRP A 295 19.61 -1.69 -25.86
CA TRP A 295 18.76 -0.49 -25.69
C TRP A 295 18.32 -0.29 -24.23
N GLY A 296 19.29 -0.33 -23.32
CA GLY A 296 19.05 -0.21 -21.87
C GLY A 296 18.55 1.18 -21.45
N ASP A 297 18.79 2.20 -22.26
CA ASP A 297 18.24 3.55 -22.08
C ASP A 297 16.71 3.56 -22.12
N ILE A 298 16.10 2.83 -23.05
CA ILE A 298 14.63 2.69 -23.14
C ILE A 298 14.09 1.98 -21.90
N CYS A 299 14.72 0.87 -21.48
CA CYS A 299 14.32 0.16 -20.26
C CYS A 299 14.31 1.08 -19.05
N ARG A 300 15.37 1.89 -18.88
CA ARG A 300 15.48 2.81 -17.76
C ARG A 300 14.38 3.88 -17.77
N GLU A 301 14.03 4.43 -18.93
CA GLU A 301 12.92 5.39 -19.03
C GLU A 301 11.55 4.74 -18.76
N LEU A 302 11.34 3.49 -19.18
CA LEU A 302 10.15 2.73 -18.81
C LEU A 302 10.10 2.47 -17.29
N GLU A 303 11.21 2.11 -16.66
CA GLU A 303 11.28 1.92 -15.20
C GLU A 303 11.00 3.22 -14.47
N ARG A 304 11.56 4.35 -14.92
CA ARG A 304 11.26 5.69 -14.38
C ARG A 304 9.78 6.07 -14.51
N ALA A 305 9.15 5.71 -15.63
CA ALA A 305 7.72 5.94 -15.82
C ALA A 305 6.88 5.16 -14.79
N LEU A 306 7.19 3.88 -14.59
CA LEU A 306 6.47 3.06 -13.61
C LEU A 306 6.71 3.54 -12.17
N THR A 307 7.95 3.92 -11.84
CA THR A 307 8.27 4.52 -10.54
C THR A 307 7.50 5.83 -10.32
N ALA A 308 7.41 6.69 -11.33
CA ALA A 308 6.67 7.94 -11.23
C ALA A 308 5.16 7.70 -11.04
N PHE A 309 4.59 6.70 -11.72
CA PHE A 309 3.20 6.28 -11.49
C PHE A 309 2.99 5.78 -10.05
N GLU A 310 3.89 4.93 -9.55
CA GLU A 310 3.88 4.41 -8.17
C GLU A 310 4.01 5.53 -7.12
N ASP A 311 4.63 6.66 -7.47
CA ASP A 311 4.80 7.85 -6.61
C ASP A 311 3.67 8.87 -6.74
N GLU A 312 2.61 8.55 -7.47
CA GLU A 312 1.54 9.48 -7.81
C GLU A 312 2.02 10.75 -8.56
N ARG A 313 3.21 10.70 -9.20
CA ARG A 313 3.75 11.78 -10.06
C ARG A 313 3.30 11.57 -11.50
N MET A 314 2.04 11.90 -11.78
CA MET A 314 1.35 11.54 -13.03
C MET A 314 1.95 12.22 -14.26
N SER A 315 2.31 13.50 -14.13
CA SER A 315 2.99 14.24 -15.21
C SER A 315 4.38 13.68 -15.54
N ASP A 316 5.17 13.34 -14.52
CA ASP A 316 6.49 12.71 -14.70
C ASP A 316 6.36 11.33 -15.36
N CYS A 317 5.34 10.55 -14.99
CA CYS A 317 5.05 9.27 -15.63
C CYS A 317 4.82 9.46 -17.12
N CYS A 318 3.92 10.37 -17.51
CA CYS A 318 3.62 10.65 -18.91
C CYS A 318 4.87 11.12 -19.68
N HIS A 319 5.73 11.92 -19.05
CA HIS A 319 6.96 12.40 -19.65
C HIS A 319 7.93 11.25 -19.96
N ASN A 320 8.15 10.38 -18.97
CA ASN A 320 9.04 9.22 -19.12
C ASN A 320 8.50 8.22 -20.14
N LEU A 321 7.17 7.95 -20.17
CA LEU A 321 6.54 7.13 -21.20
C LEU A 321 6.75 7.70 -22.59
N ARG A 322 6.50 9.01 -22.77
CA ARG A 322 6.68 9.71 -24.04
C ARG A 322 8.13 9.59 -24.53
N THR A 323 9.10 9.79 -23.64
CA THR A 323 10.52 9.68 -23.95
C THR A 323 10.92 8.26 -24.32
N ALA A 324 10.50 7.26 -23.53
CA ALA A 324 10.76 5.85 -23.80
C ALA A 324 10.16 5.41 -25.15
N PHE A 325 8.89 5.77 -25.39
CA PHE A 325 8.16 5.43 -26.60
C PHE A 325 8.83 5.99 -27.85
N LEU A 326 9.12 7.29 -27.85
CA LEU A 326 9.76 7.96 -28.98
C LEU A 326 11.15 7.39 -29.26
N THR A 327 11.95 7.18 -28.20
CA THR A 327 13.28 6.59 -28.33
C THR A 327 13.20 5.19 -28.93
N CYS A 328 12.23 4.37 -28.50
CA CYS A 328 11.98 3.06 -29.09
C CYS A 328 11.61 3.14 -30.57
N TRP A 329 10.67 4.02 -30.93
CA TRP A 329 10.25 4.18 -32.31
C TRP A 329 11.40 4.62 -33.23
N ILE A 330 12.22 5.58 -32.79
CA ILE A 330 13.44 5.99 -33.50
C ILE A 330 14.36 4.79 -33.73
N LYS A 331 14.72 4.06 -32.67
CA LYS A 331 15.67 2.93 -32.79
C LYS A 331 15.13 1.79 -33.65
N VAL A 332 13.81 1.57 -33.64
CA VAL A 332 13.16 0.62 -34.56
C VAL A 332 13.32 1.07 -36.01
N CYS A 333 13.05 2.35 -36.31
CA CYS A 333 13.23 2.90 -37.66
C CYS A 333 14.70 2.87 -38.12
N GLU A 334 15.65 3.18 -37.24
CA GLU A 334 17.08 3.08 -37.54
C GLU A 334 17.51 1.63 -37.82
N LYS A 335 16.96 0.68 -37.04
CA LYS A 335 17.22 -0.74 -37.23
C LYS A 335 16.65 -1.26 -38.54
N LEU A 336 15.45 -0.83 -38.92
CA LEU A 336 14.79 -1.21 -40.18
C LEU A 336 15.52 -0.62 -41.39
N SER A 337 15.87 0.66 -41.34
CA SER A 337 16.49 1.38 -42.47
C SER A 337 18.00 1.19 -42.59
N GLY A 338 18.67 0.71 -41.54
CA GLY A 338 20.13 0.60 -41.47
C GLY A 338 20.87 1.95 -41.43
N ARG A 339 20.14 3.06 -41.20
CA ARG A 339 20.68 4.43 -41.19
C ARG A 339 20.26 5.13 -39.90
N SER A 340 21.14 5.99 -39.37
CA SER A 340 20.75 6.88 -38.28
C SER A 340 19.77 7.94 -38.78
N LEU A 341 18.76 8.24 -37.97
CA LEU A 341 17.84 9.33 -38.28
C LEU A 341 18.51 10.67 -37.97
N PRO A 342 18.33 11.71 -38.82
CA PRO A 342 18.88 13.04 -38.55
C PRO A 342 18.09 13.70 -37.41
N LEU A 343 18.54 13.48 -36.17
CA LEU A 343 17.96 14.08 -34.98
C LEU A 343 18.72 15.36 -34.61
N GLU A 344 18.03 16.49 -34.52
CA GLU A 344 18.57 17.70 -33.90
C GLU A 344 18.58 17.55 -32.38
N LYS A 345 19.74 17.72 -31.75
CA LYS A 345 19.87 17.67 -30.28
C LYS A 345 18.92 18.68 -29.63
N GLY A 346 18.07 18.20 -28.72
CA GLY A 346 17.15 19.03 -27.95
C GLY A 346 15.80 19.34 -28.62
N LYS A 347 15.56 18.88 -29.86
CA LYS A 347 14.25 19.00 -30.51
C LYS A 347 13.52 17.67 -30.55
N THR A 348 12.18 17.73 -30.44
CA THR A 348 11.34 16.57 -30.70
C THR A 348 11.42 16.23 -32.20
N PRO A 349 11.77 15.00 -32.60
CA PRO A 349 11.87 14.61 -34.00
C PRO A 349 10.54 14.78 -34.74
N ASP A 350 10.61 15.10 -36.03
CA ASP A 350 9.43 15.09 -36.89
C ASP A 350 8.94 13.65 -37.08
N ILE A 351 7.82 13.32 -36.43
CA ILE A 351 7.21 11.99 -36.48
C ILE A 351 6.79 11.60 -37.91
N LYS A 352 6.65 12.55 -38.86
CA LYS A 352 6.37 12.22 -40.26
C LYS A 352 7.48 11.36 -40.87
N LEU A 353 8.73 11.55 -40.46
CA LEU A 353 9.86 10.72 -40.90
C LEU A 353 9.74 9.30 -40.37
N LEU A 354 9.31 9.15 -39.11
CA LEU A 354 9.09 7.85 -38.47
C LEU A 354 7.91 7.10 -39.11
N ILE A 355 6.82 7.82 -39.40
CA ILE A 355 5.65 7.29 -40.12
C ILE A 355 6.06 6.80 -41.51
N LYS A 356 6.81 7.61 -42.27
CA LYS A 356 7.29 7.25 -43.60
C LYS A 356 8.16 5.99 -43.56
N CYS A 357 9.08 5.89 -42.60
CA CYS A 357 9.92 4.71 -42.42
C CYS A 357 9.08 3.45 -42.20
N LEU A 358 8.06 3.49 -41.34
CA LEU A 358 7.18 2.33 -41.12
C LEU A 358 6.39 1.94 -42.39
N LYS A 359 5.90 2.92 -43.16
CA LYS A 359 5.21 2.67 -44.44
C LYS A 359 6.12 1.98 -45.46
N GLU A 360 7.33 2.48 -45.63
CA GLU A 360 8.33 1.89 -46.54
C GLU A 360 8.69 0.46 -46.17
N HIS A 361 8.57 0.11 -44.88
CA HIS A 361 8.80 -1.23 -44.38
C HIS A 361 7.52 -2.06 -44.27
N GLY A 362 6.41 -1.66 -44.89
CA GLY A 362 5.21 -2.50 -45.05
C GLY A 362 4.33 -2.63 -43.80
N PHE A 363 4.40 -1.67 -42.86
CA PHE A 363 3.42 -1.61 -41.78
C PHE A 363 2.07 -1.10 -42.32
N ALA A 364 0.98 -1.72 -41.88
CA ALA A 364 -0.37 -1.35 -42.30
C ALA A 364 -0.79 0.04 -41.75
N ASP A 365 -1.61 0.77 -42.50
CA ASP A 365 -1.99 2.15 -42.17
C ASP A 365 -2.77 2.26 -40.84
N ASP A 366 -3.57 1.26 -40.49
CA ASP A 366 -4.31 1.18 -39.23
C ASP A 366 -3.37 1.07 -38.01
N ILE A 367 -2.33 0.24 -38.12
CA ILE A 367 -1.28 0.08 -37.12
C ILE A 367 -0.47 1.37 -36.96
N ILE A 368 -0.08 1.99 -38.07
CA ILE A 368 0.59 3.29 -38.04
C ILE A 368 -0.30 4.34 -37.38
N GLY A 369 -1.61 4.30 -37.65
CA GLY A 369 -2.61 5.14 -36.97
C GLY A 369 -2.66 4.91 -35.46
N LEU A 370 -2.55 3.66 -34.98
CA LEU A 370 -2.46 3.36 -33.55
C LEU A 370 -1.16 3.91 -32.92
N ILE A 371 -0.01 3.67 -33.53
CA ILE A 371 1.30 4.17 -33.07
C ILE A 371 1.27 5.70 -32.93
N THR A 372 0.74 6.37 -33.95
CA THR A 372 0.64 7.84 -33.99
C THR A 372 -0.33 8.36 -32.94
N ARG A 373 -1.48 7.71 -32.74
CA ARG A 373 -2.42 8.08 -31.68
C ARG A 373 -1.84 7.90 -30.29
N THR A 374 -1.09 6.83 -30.03
CA THR A 374 -0.38 6.64 -28.77
C THR A 374 0.62 7.78 -28.52
N TRP A 375 1.41 8.16 -29.53
CA TRP A 375 2.31 9.31 -29.43
C TRP A 375 1.57 10.62 -29.13
N SER A 376 0.50 10.90 -29.86
CA SER A 376 -0.31 12.11 -29.68
C SER A 376 -0.94 12.15 -28.30
N TYR A 377 -1.47 11.03 -27.82
CA TYR A 377 -2.05 10.89 -26.48
C TYR A 377 -1.03 11.24 -25.39
N LEU A 378 0.15 10.60 -25.42
CA LEU A 378 1.21 10.86 -24.44
C LEU A 378 1.70 12.32 -24.53
N SER A 379 1.87 12.84 -25.74
CA SER A 379 2.31 14.23 -25.94
C SER A 379 1.31 15.26 -25.41
N GLU A 380 0.01 14.98 -25.55
CA GLU A 380 -1.03 15.84 -24.98
C GLU A 380 -0.98 15.83 -23.46
N ARG A 381 -0.90 14.64 -22.84
CA ARG A 381 -0.86 14.49 -21.38
C ARG A 381 0.39 15.12 -20.74
N VAL A 382 1.54 15.09 -21.42
CA VAL A 382 2.77 15.77 -20.94
C VAL A 382 2.69 17.30 -21.00
N HIS A 383 1.79 17.86 -21.81
CA HIS A 383 1.71 19.30 -22.05
C HIS A 383 0.45 19.94 -21.48
N ILE A 384 -0.45 19.18 -20.86
CA ILE A 384 -1.74 19.66 -20.38
C ILE A 384 -1.57 20.76 -19.33
N GLU A 385 -0.68 20.58 -18.36
CA GLU A 385 -0.39 21.60 -17.33
C GLU A 385 0.24 22.86 -17.92
N LYS A 386 1.15 22.69 -18.89
CA LYS A 386 1.77 23.82 -19.61
C LYS A 386 0.78 24.63 -20.43
N ARG A 387 -0.39 24.07 -20.75
CA ARG A 387 -1.50 24.71 -21.46
C ARG A 387 -2.58 25.24 -20.51
N GLY A 388 -2.34 25.21 -19.19
CA GLY A 388 -3.27 25.67 -18.17
C GLY A 388 -4.34 24.65 -17.78
N GLY A 389 -4.19 23.38 -18.17
CA GLY A 389 -5.04 22.28 -17.71
C GLY A 389 -4.57 21.66 -16.40
N GLU A 390 -5.38 20.75 -15.86
CA GLU A 390 -5.06 19.98 -14.65
C GLU A 390 -4.11 18.81 -14.96
N GLU A 391 -3.39 18.33 -13.93
CA GLU A 391 -2.53 17.15 -14.03
C GLU A 391 -3.34 15.92 -14.53
N PRO A 392 -2.77 15.05 -15.38
CA PRO A 392 -3.44 13.83 -15.81
C PRO A 392 -3.95 12.98 -14.63
N THR A 393 -5.19 12.50 -14.73
CA THR A 393 -5.74 11.59 -13.72
C THR A 393 -5.05 10.22 -13.76
N GLU A 394 -5.11 9.48 -12.65
CA GLU A 394 -4.54 8.13 -12.56
C GLU A 394 -5.04 7.20 -13.70
N GLN A 395 -6.33 7.26 -14.03
CA GLN A 395 -6.93 6.43 -15.09
C GLN A 395 -6.37 6.78 -16.49
N GLU A 396 -6.15 8.07 -16.76
CA GLU A 396 -5.55 8.52 -18.01
C GLU A 396 -4.09 8.07 -18.13
N VAL A 397 -3.33 8.12 -17.03
CA VAL A 397 -1.95 7.63 -17.02
C VAL A 397 -1.91 6.12 -17.21
N ARG A 398 -2.79 5.35 -16.53
CA ARG A 398 -2.90 3.89 -16.73
C ARG A 398 -3.15 3.53 -18.19
N LEU A 399 -4.07 4.22 -18.85
CA LEU A 399 -4.32 4.04 -20.29
C LEU A 399 -3.04 4.35 -21.10
N GLY A 400 -2.34 5.43 -20.78
CA GLY A 400 -1.08 5.80 -21.40
C GLY A 400 -0.01 4.71 -21.27
N ILE A 401 0.15 4.11 -20.09
CA ILE A 401 1.09 3.02 -19.87
C ILE A 401 0.68 1.80 -20.70
N GLN A 402 -0.58 1.38 -20.67
CA GLN A 402 -1.07 0.22 -21.43
C GLN A 402 -0.84 0.38 -22.94
N LEU A 403 -1.20 1.54 -23.50
CA LEU A 403 -0.97 1.85 -24.91
C LEU A 403 0.52 1.83 -25.26
N THR A 404 1.36 2.44 -24.42
CA THR A 404 2.81 2.50 -24.65
C THR A 404 3.43 1.12 -24.71
N PHE A 405 3.17 0.28 -23.72
CA PHE A 405 3.77 -1.04 -23.64
C PHE A 405 3.23 -1.98 -24.73
N ALA A 406 1.95 -1.92 -25.06
CA ALA A 406 1.38 -2.70 -26.16
C ALA A 406 2.03 -2.35 -27.51
N VAL A 407 2.20 -1.05 -27.80
CA VAL A 407 2.80 -0.61 -29.06
C VAL A 407 4.31 -0.90 -29.09
N ILE A 408 5.04 -0.71 -27.99
CA ILE A 408 6.46 -1.07 -27.91
C ILE A 408 6.64 -2.57 -28.17
N GLU A 409 5.83 -3.43 -27.54
CA GLU A 409 5.86 -4.87 -27.80
C GLU A 409 5.66 -5.18 -29.29
N TYR A 410 4.63 -4.58 -29.92
CA TYR A 410 4.34 -4.78 -31.34
C TYR A 410 5.53 -4.39 -32.22
N LEU A 411 6.12 -3.22 -31.99
CA LEU A 411 7.29 -2.74 -32.73
C LEU A 411 8.48 -3.70 -32.57
N LEU A 412 8.75 -4.15 -31.35
CA LEU A 412 9.85 -5.08 -31.06
C LEU A 412 9.63 -6.48 -31.68
N ARG A 413 8.39 -6.99 -31.70
CA ARG A 413 8.05 -8.24 -32.38
C ARG A 413 8.27 -8.15 -33.88
N SER A 414 7.95 -6.99 -34.46
CA SER A 414 8.12 -6.73 -35.91
C SER A 414 9.58 -6.75 -36.36
N LEU A 415 10.53 -6.50 -35.45
CA LEU A 415 11.97 -6.61 -35.70
C LEU A 415 12.50 -8.05 -35.65
N LYS A 416 11.79 -8.98 -34.98
CA LYS A 416 12.19 -10.40 -34.88
C LYS A 416 11.57 -11.30 -35.94
N ALA A 417 10.46 -10.85 -36.54
CA ALA A 417 9.78 -11.58 -37.62
C ALA A 417 10.46 -11.36 -39.00
N ARG A 418 11.59 -10.66 -39.03
CA ARG A 418 12.42 -10.34 -40.18
C ARG A 418 13.86 -10.66 -39.83
#